data_AF-A0A2P2JGR8-F1
#
_entry.id   AF-A0A2P2JGR8-F1
#
_cell.length_a   1.000
_cell.length_b   1.000
_cell.length_c   1.000
_cell.angle_alpha   90.00
_cell.angle_beta   90.00
_cell.angle_gamma   90.00
#
_symmetry.space_group_name_H-M   'P 1'
#
loop_
_entity.id
_entity.type
_entity.pdbx_description
1 polymer ?
#
loop_
_entity_poly.entity_id
_entity_poly.type
_entity_poly.pdbx_seq_one_letter_code
_entity_poly.pdbx_strand_id
1 'polypeptide(L)'
;MEQKQHHQDTNTNSKTQQQHIVCGECGANPSKYKCPACSLRSCSLPCVKAHKQRTGCTGKRDQTHFVPLSNFDDHLLFSDYNLLEEMKRVAESARRMRAQFRVHPYPKFPPHLRSLVHAASNRRTKLLLLPIGMSRRDNNQTRYNHRKKFISWTIEWRFHSTDVVLLDHGVHEDTNLFSVIEKHLKPGPWNHPLRQFCKENLDSLKFFICKNPKV
;
A
#
# COMPACT_ATOMS: atom_id res chain seq x y z
N MET A 1 65.60 2.59 -49.43
CA MET A 1 66.40 2.19 -48.24
C MET A 1 65.72 2.86 -47.05
N GLU A 2 64.66 2.27 -46.50
CA GLU A 2 64.73 1.20 -45.48
C GLU A 2 65.62 1.68 -44.30
N GLN A 3 65.14 1.79 -43.07
CA GLN A 3 64.64 0.67 -42.27
C GLN A 3 63.77 1.16 -41.09
N LYS A 4 62.68 0.42 -40.84
CA LYS A 4 61.92 0.40 -39.60
C LYS A 4 62.77 -0.27 -38.52
N GLN A 5 62.79 0.27 -37.31
CA GLN A 5 63.15 -0.50 -36.12
C GLN A 5 61.96 -0.51 -35.15
N HIS A 6 61.38 -1.69 -35.05
CA HIS A 6 60.43 -2.11 -34.04
C HIS A 6 61.03 -1.93 -32.65
N HIS A 7 60.30 -1.28 -31.75
CA HIS A 7 60.42 -1.54 -30.33
C HIS A 7 59.25 -2.42 -29.91
N GLN A 8 59.62 -3.58 -29.36
CA GLN A 8 58.73 -4.62 -28.89
C GLN A 8 58.22 -4.21 -27.50
N ASP A 9 56.94 -3.84 -27.42
CA ASP A 9 56.23 -3.78 -26.15
C ASP A 9 56.07 -5.20 -25.62
N THR A 10 56.86 -5.53 -24.61
CA THR A 10 56.71 -6.77 -23.83
C THR A 10 55.47 -6.63 -22.95
N ASN A 11 54.37 -7.15 -23.48
CA ASN A 11 53.08 -7.29 -22.80
C ASN A 11 53.19 -8.29 -21.65
N THR A 12 53.57 -7.81 -20.45
CA THR A 12 53.46 -8.58 -19.21
C THR A 12 51.99 -8.71 -18.79
N ASN A 13 51.39 -9.77 -19.31
CA ASN A 13 50.05 -10.27 -19.02
C ASN A 13 49.91 -10.64 -17.53
N SER A 14 49.51 -9.67 -16.71
CA SER A 14 49.13 -9.89 -15.31
C SER A 14 47.72 -10.48 -15.26
N LYS A 15 47.66 -11.82 -15.34
CA LYS A 15 46.45 -12.62 -15.09
C LYS A 15 45.95 -12.35 -13.67
N THR A 16 44.96 -11.47 -13.52
CA THR A 16 44.23 -11.27 -12.27
C THR A 16 43.47 -12.56 -11.94
N GLN A 17 43.99 -13.32 -10.96
CA GLN A 17 43.34 -14.51 -10.43
C GLN A 17 42.00 -14.10 -9.81
N GLN A 18 40.89 -14.35 -10.52
CA GLN A 18 39.55 -14.15 -9.99
C GLN A 18 39.30 -15.17 -8.89
N GLN A 19 39.48 -14.75 -7.64
CA GLN A 19 39.01 -15.50 -6.47
C GLN A 19 37.49 -15.66 -6.60
N HIS A 20 37.06 -16.91 -6.77
CA HIS A 20 35.67 -17.24 -7.01
C HIS A 20 34.89 -17.16 -5.70
N ILE A 21 34.22 -16.02 -5.48
CA ILE A 21 33.49 -15.75 -4.23
C ILE A 21 32.27 -16.67 -4.16
N VAL A 22 32.20 -17.52 -3.13
CA VAL A 22 31.11 -18.48 -2.90
C VAL A 22 29.81 -17.81 -2.45
N CYS A 23 28.69 -18.51 -2.63
CA CYS A 23 27.36 -18.10 -2.17
C CYS A 23 27.30 -18.02 -0.63
N GLY A 24 26.84 -16.89 -0.09
CA GLY A 24 26.70 -16.68 1.35
C GLY A 24 25.51 -17.39 2.00
N GLU A 25 24.66 -18.07 1.23
CA GLU A 25 23.55 -18.87 1.75
C GLU A 25 23.82 -20.36 1.72
N CYS A 26 24.28 -20.89 0.58
CA CYS A 26 24.50 -22.33 0.44
C CYS A 26 25.96 -22.77 0.53
N GLY A 27 26.94 -21.85 0.47
CA GLY A 27 28.37 -22.13 0.54
C GLY A 27 28.96 -22.99 -0.58
N ALA A 28 28.12 -23.66 -1.39
CA ALA A 28 28.56 -24.70 -2.32
C ALA A 28 28.88 -24.17 -3.73
N ASN A 29 28.17 -23.15 -4.21
CA ASN A 29 28.26 -22.67 -5.58
C ASN A 29 28.87 -21.26 -5.66
N PRO A 30 29.46 -20.87 -6.81
CA PRO A 30 29.79 -19.48 -7.13
C PRO A 30 28.66 -18.52 -6.81
N SER A 31 28.98 -17.37 -6.25
CA SER A 31 28.05 -16.25 -6.24
C SER A 31 27.84 -15.69 -7.66
N LYS A 32 26.57 -15.52 -8.04
CA LYS A 32 26.15 -14.94 -9.33
C LYS A 32 25.43 -13.60 -9.16
N TYR A 33 24.74 -13.42 -8.03
CA TYR A 33 23.92 -12.25 -7.74
C TYR A 33 24.36 -11.59 -6.43
N LYS A 34 24.18 -10.27 -6.33
CA LYS A 34 24.41 -9.50 -5.11
C LYS A 34 23.12 -8.77 -4.73
N CYS A 35 22.69 -8.91 -3.48
CA CYS A 35 21.52 -8.24 -2.96
C CYS A 35 21.79 -6.73 -2.82
N PRO A 36 20.96 -5.83 -3.37
CA PRO A 36 21.20 -4.39 -3.31
C PRO A 36 20.95 -3.79 -1.92
N ALA A 37 20.25 -4.51 -1.03
CA ALA A 37 19.94 -4.03 0.32
C ALA A 37 21.03 -4.39 1.34
N CYS A 38 21.40 -5.67 1.42
CA CYS A 38 22.36 -6.17 2.40
C CYS A 38 23.72 -6.58 1.81
N SER A 39 23.94 -6.37 0.51
CA SER A 39 25.15 -6.78 -0.22
C SER A 39 25.48 -8.28 -0.20
N LEU A 40 24.57 -9.12 0.31
CA LEU A 40 24.76 -10.56 0.36
C LEU A 40 24.83 -11.16 -1.05
N ARG A 41 25.84 -12.01 -1.25
CA ARG A 41 26.11 -12.70 -2.51
C ARG A 41 25.41 -14.06 -2.55
N SER A 42 24.73 -14.37 -3.65
CA SER A 42 23.93 -15.59 -3.81
C SER A 42 24.15 -16.24 -5.18
N CYS A 43 24.05 -17.57 -5.28
CA CYS A 43 24.27 -18.30 -6.53
C CYS A 43 23.01 -18.41 -7.41
N SER A 44 21.83 -18.42 -6.80
CA SER A 44 20.57 -18.77 -7.47
C SER A 44 19.36 -18.11 -6.82
N LEU A 45 18.23 -18.08 -7.53
CA LEU A 45 16.96 -17.50 -7.03
C LEU A 45 16.48 -18.14 -5.71
N PRO A 46 16.59 -19.48 -5.48
CA PRO A 46 16.31 -20.07 -4.18
C PRO A 46 17.15 -19.47 -3.05
N CYS A 47 18.45 -19.25 -3.27
CA CYS A 47 19.32 -18.58 -2.28
C CYS A 47 18.94 -17.10 -2.08
N VAL A 48 18.48 -16.41 -3.13
CA VAL A 48 17.95 -15.05 -3.00
C VAL A 48 16.69 -15.04 -2.11
N LYS A 49 15.77 -16.00 -2.27
CA LYS A 49 14.54 -16.05 -1.47
C LYS A 49 14.82 -16.52 -0.03
N ALA A 50 15.67 -17.52 0.14
CA ALA A 50 16.04 -18.06 1.45
C ALA A 50 16.66 -16.97 2.34
N HIS A 51 17.60 -16.17 1.83
CA HIS A 51 18.18 -15.11 2.66
C HIS A 51 17.15 -14.04 3.01
N LYS A 52 16.27 -13.65 2.08
CA LYS A 52 15.24 -12.63 2.35
C LYS A 52 14.28 -13.08 3.45
N GLN A 53 13.92 -14.37 3.48
CA GLN A 53 13.10 -14.94 4.54
C GLN A 53 13.87 -15.02 5.87
N ARG A 54 15.10 -15.53 5.85
CA ARG A 54 15.94 -15.72 7.04
C ARG A 54 16.35 -14.41 7.71
N THR A 55 16.69 -13.39 6.93
CA THR A 55 17.19 -12.09 7.41
C THR A 55 16.13 -11.00 7.44
N GLY A 56 14.89 -11.30 7.00
CA GLY A 56 13.84 -10.28 6.84
C GLY A 56 14.19 -9.19 5.82
N CYS A 57 15.14 -9.45 4.92
CA CYS A 57 15.65 -8.45 3.98
C CYS A 57 14.63 -8.13 2.87
N THR A 58 14.30 -6.84 2.71
CA THR A 58 13.39 -6.35 1.66
C THR A 58 13.95 -6.59 0.25
N GLY A 59 15.29 -6.63 0.13
CA GLY A 59 15.99 -6.70 -1.15
C GLY A 59 15.89 -5.44 -1.99
N LYS A 60 15.49 -4.30 -1.40
CA LYS A 60 15.53 -2.97 -2.02
C LYS A 60 16.58 -2.12 -1.30
N ARG A 61 17.42 -1.40 -2.05
CA ARG A 61 18.39 -0.46 -1.47
C ARG A 61 17.62 0.66 -0.77
N ASP A 62 18.05 1.00 0.45
CA ASP A 62 17.56 2.22 1.10
C ASP A 62 18.21 3.43 0.45
N GLN A 63 17.43 4.15 -0.35
CA GLN A 63 17.88 5.33 -1.08
C GLN A 63 17.89 6.59 -0.21
N THR A 64 17.31 6.54 0.99
CA THR A 64 17.06 7.72 1.83
C THR A 64 17.83 7.71 3.15
N HIS A 65 18.80 6.79 3.31
CA HIS A 65 19.62 6.75 4.50
C HIS A 65 20.47 8.02 4.65
N PHE A 66 20.63 8.47 5.89
CA PHE A 66 21.45 9.64 6.19
C PHE A 66 22.93 9.35 5.96
N VAL A 67 23.61 10.23 5.24
CA VAL A 67 25.06 10.19 5.02
C VAL A 67 25.68 11.49 5.54
N PRO A 68 26.68 11.42 6.45
CA PRO A 68 27.43 12.60 6.87
C PRO A 68 28.13 13.27 5.68
N LEU A 69 28.24 14.60 5.71
CA LEU A 69 28.79 15.37 4.60
C LEU A 69 30.24 14.97 4.24
N SER A 70 31.01 14.45 5.21
CA SER A 70 32.37 13.94 4.99
C SER A 70 32.44 12.74 4.04
N ASN A 71 31.36 11.97 3.94
CA ASN A 71 31.26 10.76 3.13
C ASN A 71 30.36 10.97 1.91
N PHE A 72 30.03 12.21 1.59
CA PHE A 72 29.23 12.56 0.42
C PHE A 72 30.08 12.43 -0.84
N ASP A 73 29.78 11.43 -1.65
CA ASP A 73 30.48 11.14 -2.91
C ASP A 73 29.60 11.48 -4.14
N ASP A 74 30.23 11.61 -5.31
CA ASP A 74 29.49 11.88 -6.56
C ASP A 74 28.48 10.75 -6.86
N HIS A 75 28.78 9.51 -6.43
CA HIS A 75 27.87 8.39 -6.59
C HIS A 75 26.56 8.56 -5.81
N LEU A 76 26.61 9.14 -4.60
CA LEU A 76 25.43 9.49 -3.82
C LEU A 76 24.66 10.62 -4.49
N LEU A 77 25.34 11.65 -5.01
CA LEU A 77 24.71 12.73 -5.78
C LEU A 77 23.92 12.18 -6.99
N PHE A 78 24.53 11.28 -7.78
CA PHE A 78 23.83 10.64 -8.91
C PHE A 78 22.67 9.76 -8.46
N SER A 79 22.80 9.06 -7.33
CA SER A 79 21.72 8.26 -6.75
C SER A 79 20.52 9.15 -6.39
N ASP A 80 20.77 10.29 -5.75
CA ASP A 80 19.73 11.24 -5.33
C ASP A 80 19.07 11.93 -6.53
N TYR A 81 19.86 12.33 -7.52
CA TYR A 81 19.33 12.86 -8.78
C TYR A 81 18.40 11.86 -9.48
N ASN A 82 18.84 10.59 -9.59
CA ASN A 82 18.02 9.55 -10.19
C ASN A 82 16.74 9.31 -9.39
N LEU A 83 16.81 9.33 -8.05
CA LEU A 83 15.62 9.24 -7.19
C LEU A 83 14.61 10.35 -7.50
N LEU A 84 15.07 11.60 -7.63
CA LEU A 84 14.19 12.74 -7.95
C LEU A 84 13.57 12.61 -9.34
N GLU A 85 14.33 12.17 -10.34
CA GLU A 85 13.78 11.97 -11.70
C GLU A 85 12.78 10.81 -11.74
N GLU A 86 13.02 9.74 -10.99
CA GLU A 86 12.07 8.63 -10.81
C GLU A 86 10.77 9.10 -10.13
N MET A 87 10.87 9.91 -9.07
CA MET A 87 9.72 10.51 -8.41
C MET A 87 8.91 11.41 -9.35
N LYS A 88 9.59 12.25 -10.13
CA LYS A 88 8.99 13.08 -11.17
C LYS A 88 8.28 12.22 -12.21
N ARG A 89 8.90 11.13 -12.68
CA ARG A 89 8.27 10.20 -13.63
C ARG A 89 7.00 9.56 -13.08
N VAL A 90 7.00 9.16 -11.80
CA VAL A 90 5.81 8.61 -11.13
C VAL A 90 4.71 9.68 -11.02
N ALA A 91 5.06 10.90 -10.60
CA ALA A 91 4.12 12.01 -10.51
C ALA A 91 3.52 12.36 -11.88
N GLU A 92 4.33 12.38 -12.93
CA GLU A 92 3.90 12.62 -14.31
C GLU A 92 3.02 11.50 -14.85
N SER A 93 3.34 10.23 -14.55
CA SER A 93 2.50 9.09 -14.87
C SER A 93 1.13 9.21 -14.19
N ALA A 94 1.10 9.52 -12.90
CA ALA A 94 -0.12 9.74 -12.15
C ALA A 94 -0.93 10.93 -12.71
N ARG A 95 -0.25 12.03 -13.08
CA ARG A 95 -0.86 13.20 -13.72
C ARG A 95 -1.51 12.83 -15.06
N ARG A 96 -0.80 12.09 -15.91
CA ARG A 96 -1.32 11.61 -17.21
C ARG A 96 -2.49 10.66 -17.04
N MET A 97 -2.42 9.72 -16.10
CA MET A 97 -3.57 8.87 -15.77
C MET A 97 -4.78 9.72 -15.34
N ARG A 98 -4.59 10.69 -14.43
CA ARG A 98 -5.65 11.64 -14.03
C ARG A 98 -6.18 12.44 -15.21
N ALA A 99 -5.34 12.87 -16.14
CA ALA A 99 -5.75 13.59 -17.34
C ALA A 99 -6.57 12.71 -18.29
N GLN A 100 -6.20 11.43 -18.47
CA GLN A 100 -7.00 10.46 -19.22
C GLN A 100 -8.38 10.25 -18.58
N PHE A 101 -8.46 10.23 -17.24
CA PHE A 101 -9.74 10.23 -16.53
C PHE A 101 -10.54 11.54 -16.66
N ARG A 102 -9.94 12.64 -17.15
CA ARG A 102 -10.61 13.93 -17.44
C ARG A 102 -11.09 14.06 -18.90
N VAL A 103 -10.64 13.22 -19.83
CA VAL A 103 -11.09 13.26 -21.25
C VAL A 103 -12.55 12.78 -21.39
N HIS A 104 -13.06 12.05 -20.41
CA HIS A 104 -14.50 11.82 -20.27
C HIS A 104 -15.08 12.81 -19.25
N PRO A 105 -16.10 13.62 -19.62
CA PRO A 105 -16.70 14.62 -18.73
C PRO A 105 -17.30 14.04 -17.44
N TYR A 106 -17.41 12.71 -17.37
CA TYR A 106 -17.87 12.00 -16.19
C TYR A 106 -16.99 10.78 -15.99
N PRO A 107 -16.38 10.57 -14.80
CA PRO A 107 -15.92 9.24 -14.44
C PRO A 107 -17.17 8.34 -14.56
N LYS A 108 -17.19 7.44 -15.55
CA LYS A 108 -18.29 6.49 -15.69
C LYS A 108 -18.20 5.54 -14.50
N PHE A 109 -18.82 5.93 -13.38
CA PHE A 109 -19.04 5.03 -12.27
C PHE A 109 -19.72 3.77 -12.84
N PRO A 110 -19.28 2.57 -12.41
CA PRO A 110 -19.99 1.35 -12.72
C PRO A 110 -21.50 1.53 -12.57
N PRO A 111 -22.34 0.97 -13.46
CA PRO A 111 -23.78 1.21 -13.46
C PRO A 111 -24.43 1.02 -12.09
N HIS A 112 -24.00 0.02 -11.33
CA HIS A 112 -24.50 -0.25 -9.97
C HIS A 112 -24.22 0.89 -8.98
N LEU A 113 -23.06 1.55 -9.04
CA LEU A 113 -22.74 2.70 -8.19
C LEU A 113 -23.56 3.93 -8.59
N ARG A 114 -23.78 4.13 -9.90
CA ARG A 114 -24.65 5.21 -10.38
C ARG A 114 -26.07 5.05 -9.85
N SER A 115 -26.61 3.84 -9.94
CA SER A 115 -27.95 3.55 -9.41
C SER A 115 -28.01 3.70 -7.89
N LEU A 116 -26.98 3.29 -7.15
CA LEU A 116 -26.89 3.50 -5.71
C LEU A 116 -26.87 5.00 -5.34
N VAL A 117 -26.03 5.81 -6.00
CA VAL A 117 -25.94 7.25 -5.75
C VAL A 117 -27.29 7.92 -6.05
N HIS A 118 -27.93 7.56 -7.16
CA HIS A 118 -29.25 8.08 -7.51
C HIS A 118 -30.32 7.66 -6.48
N ALA A 119 -30.34 6.38 -6.09
CA ALA A 119 -31.27 5.87 -5.08
C ALA A 119 -31.09 6.57 -3.71
N ALA A 120 -29.85 6.85 -3.31
CA ALA A 120 -29.53 7.60 -2.10
C ALA A 120 -29.95 9.07 -2.21
N SER A 121 -29.69 9.71 -3.36
CA SER A 121 -30.10 11.09 -3.62
C SER A 121 -31.63 11.26 -3.56
N ASN A 122 -32.40 10.30 -4.10
CA ASN A 122 -33.85 10.30 -4.00
C ASN A 122 -34.35 10.20 -2.55
N ARG A 123 -33.55 9.60 -1.66
CA ARG A 123 -33.78 9.53 -0.20
C ARG A 123 -33.16 10.71 0.55
N ARG A 124 -32.81 11.80 -0.16
CA ARG A 124 -32.15 12.99 0.39
C ARG A 124 -30.84 12.69 1.13
N THR A 125 -30.17 11.60 0.77
CA THR A 125 -28.88 11.19 1.35
C THR A 125 -27.79 11.42 0.32
N LYS A 126 -26.86 12.34 0.62
CA LYS A 126 -25.71 12.63 -0.25
C LYS A 126 -24.60 11.60 -0.03
N LEU A 127 -24.40 10.72 -1.02
CA LEU A 127 -23.34 9.70 -0.97
C LEU A 127 -22.06 10.24 -1.61
N LEU A 128 -20.97 10.30 -0.84
CA LEU A 128 -19.63 10.61 -1.33
C LEU A 128 -18.85 9.31 -1.56
N LEU A 129 -18.45 9.06 -2.80
CA LEU A 129 -17.68 7.86 -3.16
C LEU A 129 -16.18 8.13 -3.01
N LEU A 130 -15.51 7.30 -2.21
CA LEU A 130 -14.05 7.34 -2.09
C LEU A 130 -13.37 6.87 -3.41
N PRO A 131 -12.15 7.32 -3.71
CA PRO A 131 -11.36 6.85 -4.86
C PRO A 131 -11.09 5.34 -4.83
N ILE A 132 -10.75 4.77 -5.99
CA ILE A 132 -10.34 3.37 -6.14
C ILE A 132 -9.00 3.17 -5.39
N GLY A 133 -8.84 2.04 -4.68
CA GLY A 133 -7.62 1.69 -3.94
C GLY A 133 -7.59 2.18 -2.48
N MET A 134 -8.67 2.82 -2.01
CA MET A 134 -8.84 3.16 -0.60
C MET A 134 -9.45 1.97 0.15
N SER A 135 -8.80 1.49 1.22
CA SER A 135 -9.29 0.31 1.96
C SER A 135 -10.72 0.46 2.48
N ARG A 136 -11.15 1.68 2.85
CA ARG A 136 -12.54 1.96 3.23
C ARG A 136 -13.54 1.72 2.09
N ARG A 137 -13.14 1.96 0.84
CA ARG A 137 -13.96 1.65 -0.34
C ARG A 137 -14.03 0.15 -0.54
N ASP A 138 -12.90 -0.54 -0.43
CA ASP A 138 -12.81 -1.98 -0.69
C ASP A 138 -13.62 -2.78 0.34
N ASN A 139 -13.64 -2.33 1.59
CA ASN A 139 -14.44 -2.93 2.66
C ASN A 139 -15.94 -2.55 2.58
N ASN A 140 -16.33 -1.56 1.78
CA ASN A 140 -17.72 -1.11 1.71
C ASN A 140 -18.57 -2.01 0.81
N GLN A 141 -19.56 -2.69 1.40
CA GLN A 141 -20.48 -3.59 0.70
C GLN A 141 -21.87 -2.97 0.46
N THR A 142 -21.99 -1.64 0.57
CA THR A 142 -23.26 -0.93 0.34
C THR A 142 -23.71 -1.13 -1.10
N ARG A 143 -24.96 -1.56 -1.26
CA ARG A 143 -25.55 -1.88 -2.57
C ARG A 143 -27.02 -1.51 -2.61
N TYR A 144 -27.48 -1.11 -3.79
CA TYR A 144 -28.89 -0.84 -4.04
C TYR A 144 -29.55 -2.05 -4.70
N ASN A 145 -30.63 -2.56 -4.09
CA ASN A 145 -31.41 -3.65 -4.64
C ASN A 145 -32.53 -3.10 -5.52
N HIS A 146 -32.39 -3.22 -6.84
CA HIS A 146 -33.38 -2.71 -7.80
C HIS A 146 -34.74 -3.42 -7.72
N ARG A 147 -34.76 -4.70 -7.35
CA ARG A 147 -35.99 -5.52 -7.29
C ARG A 147 -36.82 -5.14 -6.07
N LYS A 148 -36.17 -5.07 -4.91
CA LYS A 148 -36.82 -4.78 -3.63
C LYS A 148 -36.83 -3.28 -3.29
N LYS A 149 -36.23 -2.44 -4.14
CA LYS A 149 -36.20 -0.96 -4.05
C LYS A 149 -35.63 -0.39 -2.75
N PHE A 150 -34.74 -1.10 -2.06
CA PHE A 150 -34.06 -0.61 -0.85
C PHE A 150 -32.54 -0.59 -1.00
N ILE A 151 -31.88 0.24 -0.18
CA ILE A 151 -30.43 0.25 -0.05
C ILE A 151 -30.04 -0.62 1.16
N SER A 152 -29.14 -1.57 0.93
CA SER A 152 -28.47 -2.29 2.03
C SER A 152 -27.16 -1.59 2.33
N TRP A 153 -27.04 -1.02 3.53
CA TRP A 153 -25.93 -0.20 3.98
C TRP A 153 -24.81 -1.01 4.63
N THR A 154 -23.59 -0.50 4.51
CA THR A 154 -22.48 -0.85 5.39
C THR A 154 -22.30 0.28 6.40
N ILE A 155 -22.25 -0.06 7.70
CA ILE A 155 -22.10 0.89 8.80
C ILE A 155 -20.78 0.61 9.51
N GLU A 156 -19.91 1.62 9.56
CA GLU A 156 -18.69 1.62 10.36
C GLU A 156 -19.00 2.30 11.70
N TRP A 157 -18.89 1.55 12.81
CA TRP A 157 -19.05 2.08 14.16
C TRP A 157 -17.69 2.42 14.74
N ARG A 158 -17.60 3.63 15.29
CA ARG A 158 -16.40 4.13 15.99
C ARG A 158 -16.81 4.63 17.36
N PHE A 159 -16.05 4.26 18.37
CA PHE A 159 -16.33 4.62 19.76
C PHE A 159 -15.32 5.66 20.23
N HIS A 160 -15.80 6.74 20.86
CA HIS A 160 -15.01 7.94 21.18
C HIS A 160 -13.83 7.71 22.15
N SER A 161 -13.78 6.55 22.82
CA SER A 161 -12.79 6.22 23.85
C SER A 161 -12.00 4.94 23.55
N THR A 162 -12.20 4.33 22.37
CA THR A 162 -11.50 3.09 21.99
C THR A 162 -11.13 3.11 20.52
N ASP A 163 -10.00 2.51 20.16
CA ASP A 163 -9.62 2.32 18.75
C ASP A 163 -10.35 1.14 18.07
N VAL A 164 -11.40 0.63 18.70
CA VAL A 164 -12.23 -0.44 18.12
C VAL A 164 -13.12 0.14 17.03
N VAL A 165 -12.99 -0.43 15.83
CA VAL A 165 -13.85 -0.15 14.69
C VAL A 165 -14.66 -1.42 14.39
N LEU A 166 -15.98 -1.32 14.45
CA LEU A 166 -16.87 -2.41 14.04
C LEU A 166 -17.47 -2.11 12.67
N LEU A 167 -17.74 -3.16 11.90
CA LEU A 167 -18.26 -3.04 10.56
C LEU A 167 -19.46 -3.97 10.38
N ASP A 168 -20.63 -3.39 10.16
CA ASP A 168 -21.85 -4.13 9.83
C ASP A 168 -22.18 -4.00 8.35
N HIS A 169 -22.41 -5.12 7.69
CA HIS A 169 -22.80 -5.16 6.29
C HIS A 169 -24.27 -5.53 6.12
N GLY A 170 -24.86 -5.08 5.02
CA GLY A 170 -26.20 -5.52 4.61
C GLY A 170 -27.34 -4.98 5.47
N VAL A 171 -27.12 -3.90 6.22
CA VAL A 171 -28.13 -3.29 7.08
C VAL A 171 -29.24 -2.69 6.22
N HIS A 172 -30.49 -3.09 6.43
CA HIS A 172 -31.63 -2.56 5.68
C HIS A 172 -31.85 -1.08 6.02
N GLU A 173 -32.27 -0.26 5.05
CA GLU A 173 -32.43 1.18 5.24
C GLU A 173 -33.42 1.58 6.33
N ASP A 174 -34.47 0.79 6.53
CA ASP A 174 -35.47 1.00 7.59
C ASP A 174 -35.09 0.36 8.93
N THR A 175 -33.90 -0.23 9.06
CA THR A 175 -33.47 -0.84 10.31
C THR A 175 -33.17 0.24 11.34
N ASN A 176 -33.69 0.08 12.55
CA ASN A 176 -33.31 0.94 13.66
C ASN A 176 -31.82 0.72 14.02
N LEU A 177 -31.03 1.80 13.98
CA LEU A 177 -29.61 1.81 14.36
C LEU A 177 -29.36 1.23 15.76
N PHE A 178 -30.27 1.47 16.71
CA PHE A 178 -30.20 0.94 18.07
C PHE A 178 -30.18 -0.60 18.08
N SER A 179 -31.05 -1.24 17.30
CA SER A 179 -31.13 -2.69 17.20
C SER A 179 -29.91 -3.32 16.49
N VAL A 180 -29.19 -2.53 15.68
CA VAL A 180 -27.96 -2.98 15.04
C VAL A 180 -26.82 -2.97 16.04
N ILE A 181 -26.62 -1.86 16.75
CA ILE A 181 -25.52 -1.72 17.71
C ILE A 181 -25.72 -2.58 18.97
N GLU A 182 -26.96 -2.80 19.40
CA GLU A 182 -27.29 -3.65 20.55
C GLU A 182 -26.72 -5.06 20.39
N LYS A 183 -26.67 -5.60 19.17
CA LYS A 183 -26.09 -6.92 18.89
C LYS A 183 -24.61 -6.99 19.26
N HIS A 184 -23.90 -5.87 19.14
CA HIS A 184 -22.48 -5.76 19.45
C HIS A 184 -22.19 -5.39 20.91
N LEU A 185 -23.17 -4.82 21.61
CA LEU A 185 -23.04 -4.39 23.01
C LEU A 185 -23.56 -5.44 24.01
N LYS A 186 -23.90 -6.65 23.57
CA LYS A 186 -24.32 -7.73 24.47
C LYS A 186 -23.20 -8.06 25.46
N PRO A 187 -23.48 -8.13 26.77
CA PRO A 187 -22.47 -8.42 27.78
C PRO A 187 -21.92 -9.84 27.57
N GLY A 188 -20.68 -9.91 27.07
CA GLY A 188 -19.93 -11.16 26.97
C GLY A 188 -19.09 -11.41 28.23
N PRO A 189 -18.71 -12.67 28.51
CA PRO A 189 -17.86 -13.02 29.66
C PRO A 189 -16.42 -12.50 29.54
N TRP A 190 -16.02 -11.95 28.38
CA TRP A 190 -14.65 -11.53 28.10
C TRP A 190 -14.44 -10.02 28.25
N ASN A 191 -13.29 -9.63 28.80
CA ASN A 191 -12.88 -8.22 28.90
C ASN A 191 -12.54 -7.66 27.51
N HIS A 192 -13.54 -7.14 26.80
CA HIS A 192 -13.34 -6.38 25.55
C HIS A 192 -13.24 -4.87 25.81
N PRO A 193 -12.57 -4.09 24.92
CA PRO A 193 -12.44 -2.63 25.05
C PRO A 193 -13.79 -1.89 25.11
N LEU A 194 -14.86 -2.50 24.59
CA LEU A 194 -16.20 -1.96 24.58
C LEU A 194 -16.96 -2.11 25.91
N ARG A 195 -16.33 -2.69 26.95
CA ARG A 195 -16.97 -2.97 28.25
C ARG A 195 -17.60 -1.74 28.91
N GLN A 196 -17.02 -0.56 28.72
CA GLN A 196 -17.60 0.70 29.22
C GLN A 196 -18.97 0.98 28.58
N PHE A 197 -19.11 0.72 27.27
CA PHE A 197 -20.35 0.93 26.53
C PHE A 197 -21.39 -0.16 26.78
N CYS A 198 -20.97 -1.38 27.14
CA CYS A 198 -21.91 -2.46 27.51
C CYS A 198 -22.50 -2.32 28.91
N LYS A 199 -21.91 -1.46 29.77
CA LYS A 199 -22.41 -1.19 31.13
C LYS A 199 -23.40 -0.02 31.18
N GLU A 200 -23.32 0.88 30.21
CA GLU A 200 -24.23 2.02 30.09
C GLU A 200 -25.54 1.58 29.42
N ASN A 201 -26.64 2.26 29.76
CA ASN A 201 -27.93 2.01 29.13
C ASN A 201 -27.87 2.51 27.67
N LEU A 202 -28.46 1.76 26.73
CA LEU A 202 -28.51 2.14 25.31
C LEU A 202 -29.21 3.50 25.11
N ASP A 203 -30.12 3.88 26.01
CA ASP A 203 -30.84 5.16 25.98
C ASP A 203 -29.94 6.38 26.27
N SER A 204 -28.78 6.18 26.92
CA SER A 204 -27.82 7.26 27.16
C SER A 204 -26.84 7.45 26.00
N LEU A 205 -26.83 6.55 25.01
CA LEU A 205 -25.90 6.63 23.88
C LEU A 205 -26.34 7.71 22.89
N LYS A 206 -25.37 8.56 22.52
CA LYS A 206 -25.54 9.58 21.47
C LYS A 206 -24.83 9.14 20.20
N PHE A 207 -25.57 9.12 19.10
CA PHE A 207 -25.02 8.79 17.78
C PHE A 207 -24.63 10.06 17.04
N PHE A 208 -23.41 10.05 16.49
CA PHE A 208 -22.90 11.14 15.69
C PHE A 208 -22.61 10.64 14.28
N ILE A 209 -22.99 11.43 13.28
CA ILE A 209 -22.71 11.16 11.87
C ILE A 209 -21.88 12.32 11.32
N CYS A 210 -20.78 12.01 10.67
CA CYS A 210 -19.94 13.03 10.03
C CYS A 210 -20.66 13.59 8.79
N LYS A 211 -21.12 14.85 8.86
CA LYS A 211 -21.82 15.51 7.74
C LYS A 211 -20.87 16.01 6.65
N ASN A 212 -19.62 16.32 6.99
CA ASN A 212 -18.62 16.86 6.06
C ASN A 212 -17.23 16.24 6.34
N PRO A 213 -16.98 15.01 5.89
CA PRO A 213 -15.64 14.46 5.98
C PRO A 213 -14.71 15.30 5.09
N LYS A 214 -13.60 15.79 5.65
CA LYS A 214 -12.50 16.35 4.84
C LYS A 214 -11.95 15.20 4.00
N VAL A 215 -12.21 15.23 2.69
CA VAL A 215 -11.68 14.30 1.70
C VAL A 215 -10.29 14.76 1.28
#